data_AF-A0A7Y4SXX5-F1
#
_entry.id   AF-A0A7Y4SXX5-F1
#
_cell.length_a   1.000
_cell.length_b   1.000
_cell.length_c   1.000
_cell.angle_alpha   90.00
_cell.angle_beta   90.00
_cell.angle_gamma   90.00
#
_symmetry.space_group_name_H-M   'P 1'
#
loop_
_entity.id
_entity.type
_entity.pdbx_description
1 polymer ?
#
loop_
_entity_poly.entity_id
_entity_poly.type
_entity_poly.pdbx_seq_one_letter_code
_entity_poly.pdbx_strand_id
1 'polypeptide(L)' 'MTDARTDTSSDQPLIVQGDFTVLLEVASSRFRAAREGLIAFAELVKSPEHFHTYRITPLSIWNARAAGMEPGRILATLE' A
#
# COMPACT_ATOMS: atom_id res chain seq x y z
N MET A 1 0.85 -33.16 14.17
CA MET A 1 1.40 -32.15 15.08
C MET A 1 2.37 -31.29 14.27
N THR A 2 1.96 -30.04 14.01
CA THR A 2 2.78 -28.90 13.54
C THR A 2 3.17 -28.97 12.05
N ASP A 3 2.84 -28.04 11.15
CA ASP A 3 2.30 -26.67 11.26
C ASP A 3 1.55 -26.33 9.96
N ALA A 4 0.29 -25.92 10.08
CA ALA A 4 -0.48 -25.35 8.98
C ALA A 4 -0.07 -23.87 8.84
N ARG A 5 1.07 -23.60 8.17
CA ARG A 5 1.37 -22.25 7.72
C ARG A 5 0.66 -22.01 6.40
N THR A 6 -0.42 -21.26 6.51
CA THR A 6 -1.31 -20.73 5.48
C THR A 6 -0.63 -20.52 4.14
N ASP A 7 -1.13 -21.21 3.13
CA ASP A 7 -1.00 -20.89 1.70
C ASP A 7 -1.40 -19.41 1.49
N THR A 8 -0.45 -18.50 1.26
CA THR A 8 -0.71 -17.09 0.92
C THR A 8 -1.20 -16.97 -0.52
N SER A 9 -2.37 -17.54 -0.78
CA SER A 9 -3.13 -17.39 -2.02
C SER A 9 -3.90 -16.07 -2.07
N SER A 10 -3.23 -14.94 -1.79
CA SER A 10 -3.81 -13.62 -2.08
C SER A 10 -2.80 -12.76 -2.81
N ASP A 11 -3.09 -12.49 -4.08
CA ASP A 11 -2.40 -11.55 -4.96
C ASP A 11 -2.63 -10.08 -4.50
N GLN A 12 -2.69 -9.83 -3.19
CA GLN A 12 -2.85 -8.52 -2.57
C GLN A 12 -1.50 -8.08 -1.98
N PRO A 13 -0.80 -7.13 -2.63
CA PRO A 13 0.54 -6.71 -2.21
C PRO A 13 0.53 -5.77 -0.98
N LEU A 14 -0.64 -5.38 -0.47
CA LEU A 14 -0.79 -4.31 0.52
C LEU A 14 -1.32 -4.84 1.85
N ILE A 15 -0.69 -4.41 2.95
CA ILE A 15 -1.23 -4.51 4.30
C ILE A 15 -1.50 -3.09 4.79
N VAL A 16 -2.78 -2.74 4.94
CA VAL A 16 -3.23 -1.42 5.41
C VAL A 16 -3.54 -1.50 6.90
N GLN A 17 -2.92 -0.62 7.69
CA GLN A 17 -3.04 -0.60 9.15
C GLN A 17 -3.95 0.55 9.63
N GLY A 18 -4.53 0.39 10.83
CA GLY A 18 -5.46 1.38 11.41
C GLY A 18 -4.81 2.72 11.80
N ASP A 19 -3.47 2.79 11.83
CA ASP A 19 -2.69 4.01 12.08
C ASP A 19 -2.27 4.73 10.78
N PHE A 20 -2.84 4.32 9.63
CA PHE A 20 -2.53 4.79 8.29
C PHE A 20 -1.12 4.45 7.77
N THR A 21 -0.45 3.49 8.42
CA THR A 21 0.72 2.83 7.84
C THR A 21 0.28 1.81 6.78
N VAL A 22 0.99 1.77 5.65
CA VAL A 22 0.79 0.77 4.59
C VAL A 22 2.10 0.03 4.35
N LEU A 23 2.06 -1.30 4.41
CA LEU A 23 3.19 -2.15 4.02
C LEU A 23 2.95 -2.69 2.62
N LEU A 24 3.94 -2.54 1.75
CA LEU A 24 3.93 -3.02 0.37
C LEU A 24 4.96 -4.14 0.23
N GLU A 25 4.51 -5.36 -0.08
CA GLU A 25 5.35 -6.55 -0.26
C GLU A 25 6.16 -6.48 -1.56
N VAL A 26 7.49 -6.54 -1.44
CA VAL A 26 8.42 -6.44 -2.58
C VAL A 26 8.37 -7.67 -3.49
N ALA A 27 8.16 -8.86 -2.91
CA ALA A 27 8.11 -10.12 -3.65
C ALA A 27 6.82 -10.32 -4.47
N SER A 28 5.80 -9.47 -4.28
CA SER A 28 4.54 -9.58 -5.00
C SER A 28 4.70 -9.22 -6.49
N SER A 29 4.06 -10.01 -7.36
CA SER A 29 3.94 -9.74 -8.80
C SER A 29 3.29 -8.37 -9.09
N ARG A 30 2.44 -7.88 -8.18
CA ARG A 30 1.72 -6.59 -8.27
C ARG A 30 2.46 -5.42 -7.62
N PHE A 31 3.67 -5.65 -7.08
CA PHE A 31 4.46 -4.63 -6.39
C PHE A 31 4.53 -3.31 -7.15
N ARG A 32 4.87 -3.35 -8.45
CA ARG A 32 5.03 -2.13 -9.25
C ARG A 32 3.73 -1.34 -9.38
N ALA A 33 2.62 -2.03 -9.67
CA ALA A 33 1.31 -1.39 -9.84
C ALA A 33 0.82 -0.78 -8.52
N ALA A 34 0.98 -1.51 -7.42
CA ALA A 34 0.62 -1.01 -6.08
C ALA A 34 1.50 0.18 -5.66
N ARG A 35 2.81 0.12 -5.93
CA ARG A 35 3.74 1.23 -5.71
C ARG A 35 3.30 2.48 -6.48
N GLU A 36 2.98 2.35 -7.76
CA GLU A 36 2.53 3.46 -8.61
C GLU A 36 1.21 4.07 -8.12
N GLY A 37 0.30 3.26 -7.59
CA GLY A 37 -0.92 3.76 -6.95
C GLY A 37 -0.64 4.52 -5.66
N LEU A 38 0.20 3.96 -4.78
CA LEU A 38 0.49 4.55 -3.46
C LEU A 38 1.18 5.89 -3.54
N ILE A 39 2.16 6.08 -4.43
CA ILE A 39 2.93 7.34 -4.51
C ILE A 39 2.06 8.57 -4.82
N ALA A 40 0.82 8.38 -5.30
CA ALA A 40 -0.09 9.47 -5.59
C ALA A 40 -0.76 10.06 -4.34
N PHE A 41 -0.83 9.32 -3.23
CA PHE A 41 -1.53 9.77 -2.00
C PHE A 41 -0.88 9.33 -0.68
N ALA A 42 0.25 8.63 -0.72
CA ALA A 42 0.99 8.17 0.45
C ALA A 42 2.48 8.49 0.34
N GLU A 43 3.10 8.77 1.48
CA GLU A 43 4.50 9.15 1.59
C GLU A 43 5.36 7.91 1.87
N LEU A 44 6.45 7.72 1.14
CA LEU A 44 7.41 6.64 1.41
C LEU A 44 8.20 6.97 2.69
N VAL A 45 8.15 6.08 3.68
CA VAL A 45 8.89 6.19 4.94
C VAL A 45 10.23 5.45 4.85
N LYS A 46 10.22 4.21 4.35
CA LYS A 46 11.43 3.37 4.17
C LYS A 46 11.22 2.26 3.14
N SER A 47 12.30 1.77 2.55
CA SER A 47 12.31 0.73 1.50
C SER A 47 13.34 -0.39 1.76
N PRO A 48 13.15 -1.21 2.81
CA PRO A 48 13.95 -2.42 3.01
C PRO A 48 13.56 -3.53 2.02
N GLU A 49 14.32 -4.63 2.02
CA GLU A 49 14.25 -5.70 1.01
C GLU A 49 12.89 -6.43 0.91
N HIS A 50 12.14 -6.54 2.00
CA HIS A 50 10.89 -7.33 2.05
C HIS A 50 9.63 -6.47 1.94
N PHE A 51 9.59 -5.34 2.63
CA PHE A 51 8.40 -4.49 2.72
C PHE A 51 8.74 -3.02 2.65
N HIS A 52 8.20 -2.31 1.67
CA HIS A 52 8.22 -0.86 1.69
C HIS A 52 7.16 -0.36 2.67
N THR A 53 7.50 0.68 3.45
CA THR A 53 6.57 1.30 4.39
C THR A 53 6.16 2.66 3.86
N TYR A 54 4.85 2.87 3.72
CA TYR A 54 4.24 4.14 3.38
C TYR A 54 3.39 4.65 4.54
N ARG A 55 3.14 5.96 4.55
CA ARG A 55 2.21 6.61 5.48
C ARG A 55 1.23 7.48 4.72
N ILE A 56 -0.05 7.29 4.97
CA ILE A 56 -1.10 8.21 4.50
C ILE A 56 -1.25 9.29 5.57
N THR A 57 -1.14 10.55 5.17
CA THR A 57 -1.28 11.72 6.06
C THR A 57 -2.42 12.61 5.57
N PRO A 58 -3.00 13.47 6.43
CA PRO A 58 -3.96 14.47 5.97
C PRO A 58 -3.41 15.35 4.85
N LEU A 59 -2.10 15.66 4.89
CA LEU A 59 -1.42 16.45 3.87
C LEU A 59 -1.28 15.68 2.55
N SER A 60 -0.92 14.39 2.60
CA SER A 60 -0.79 13.56 1.39
C SER A 60 -2.13 13.38 0.68
N ILE A 61 -3.23 13.23 1.44
CA ILE A 61 -4.59 13.21 0.89
C ILE A 61 -4.98 14.57 0.32
N TRP A 62 -4.69 15.66 1.02
CA TRP A 62 -4.97 17.01 0.50
C TRP A 62 -4.22 17.25 -0.82
N ASN A 63 -2.94 16.89 -0.89
CA ASN A 63 -2.13 16.98 -2.10
C ASN A 63 -2.72 16.14 -3.24
N ALA A 64 -3.13 14.90 -2.97
CA ALA A 64 -3.78 14.03 -3.96
C ALA A 64 -5.08 14.66 -4.50
N ARG A 65 -5.92 15.20 -3.61
CA ARG A 65 -7.17 15.88 -4.00
C ARG A 65 -6.92 17.16 -4.78
N ALA A 66 -5.93 17.97 -4.38
CA ALA A 66 -5.53 19.17 -5.10
C ALA A 66 -4.99 18.86 -6.51
N ALA A 67 -4.40 17.67 -6.71
CA ALA A 67 -3.97 17.16 -7.99
C ALA A 67 -5.10 16.49 -8.83
N GLY A 68 -6.35 16.53 -8.36
CA GLY A 68 -7.51 15.98 -9.07
C GLY A 68 -7.71 14.46 -8.93
N MET A 69 -7.01 13.79 -8.00
CA MET A 69 -7.23 12.36 -7.76
C MET A 69 -8.55 12.13 -7.03
N GLU A 70 -9.47 11.39 -7.63
CA GLU A 70 -10.77 11.07 -7.02
C GLU A 70 -10.66 10.10 -5.82
N PRO A 71 -11.50 10.25 -4.76
CA PRO A 71 -11.43 9.39 -3.59
C PRO A 71 -11.67 7.92 -3.93
N GLY A 72 -12.51 7.64 -4.93
CA GLY A 72 -12.73 6.27 -5.43
C GLY A 72 -11.46 5.63 -5.97
N ARG A 73 -10.52 6.41 -6.53
CA ARG A 73 -9.24 5.88 -7.00
C ARG A 73 -8.29 5.54 -5.84
N ILE A 74 -8.38 6.29 -4.73
CA ILE A 74 -7.63 5.98 -3.50
C ILE A 74 -8.13 4.65 -2.94
N LEU A 75 -9.45 4.49 -2.78
CA LEU A 75 -10.06 3.25 -2.29
C LEU A 75 -9.70 2.05 -3.19
N ALA A 76 -9.87 2.19 -4.50
CA ALA A 76 -9.54 1.13 -5.47
C ALA A 76 -8.04 0.76 -5.50
N THR A 77 -7.15 1.61 -4.98
CA THR A 77 -5.72 1.27 -4.85
C THR A 77 -5.46 0.40 -3.61
N LEU A 78 -6.30 0.49 -2.59
CA LEU A 78 -6.15 -0.20 -1.31
C LEU A 78 -6.90 -1.54 -1.24
N GLU A 79 -7.77 -1.83 -2.21
CA GLU A 79 -8.55 -3.07 -2.40
C GLU A 79 -7.79 -4.12 -3.23
#